data_AF-A0A8H5IEN3-F1
#
_entry.id   AF-A0A8H5IEN3-F1
#
_cell.length_a   1.000
_cell.length_b   1.000
_cell.length_c   1.000
_cell.angle_alpha   90.00
_cell.angle_beta   90.00
_cell.angle_gamma   90.00
#
_symmetry.space_group_name_H-M   'P 1'
#
loop_
_entity.id
_entity.type
_entity.pdbx_description
1 polymer ?
#
loop_
_entity_poly.entity_id
_entity_poly.type
_entity_poly.pdbx_seq_one_letter_code
_entity_poly.pdbx_strand_id
1 'polypeptide(L)'
;MANREIEYLVRHRVNRQESTVKFLVEWTDDTPRSWEAEEYLQTIDPKALYSYWEERGGRDHVTRLQQFHVFKVKSKGWKRGEWAYNCQWVGCPPNQNTWEPKAKILSNAPAAVADWEAREAARQAKVAAKKAGN
;
A
#
# COMPACT_ATOMS: atom_id res chain seq x y z
N MET A 1 18.23 -6.65 -6.89
CA MET A 1 17.27 -7.69 -6.47
C MET A 1 16.39 -7.98 -7.66
N ALA A 2 16.22 -9.24 -8.06
CA ALA A 2 15.32 -9.59 -9.16
C ALA A 2 13.89 -9.22 -8.76
N ASN A 3 13.19 -8.47 -9.61
CA ASN A 3 11.75 -8.27 -9.45
C ASN A 3 11.09 -9.62 -9.71
N ARG A 4 10.62 -10.29 -8.66
CA ARG A 4 9.89 -11.54 -8.81
C ARG A 4 8.52 -11.25 -9.42
N GLU A 5 8.11 -12.07 -10.38
CA GLU A 5 6.82 -11.95 -11.06
C GLU A 5 5.87 -13.04 -10.55
N ILE A 6 4.62 -12.63 -10.32
CA ILE A 6 3.56 -13.51 -9.85
C ILE A 6 2.97 -14.22 -11.06
N GLU A 7 2.96 -15.56 -11.06
CA GLU A 7 2.19 -16.32 -12.04
C GLU A 7 0.71 -16.36 -11.61
N TYR A 8 0.45 -16.76 -10.36
CA TYR A 8 -0.91 -16.86 -9.84
C TYR A 8 -1.02 -16.68 -8.32
N LEU A 9 -2.12 -16.06 -7.87
CA LEU A 9 -2.50 -16.00 -6.46
C LEU A 9 -3.45 -17.15 -6.14
N VAL A 10 -2.90 -18.23 -5.57
CA VAL A 10 -3.61 -19.51 -5.38
C VAL A 10 -4.76 -19.37 -4.38
N ARG A 11 -4.48 -18.80 -3.21
CA ARG A 11 -5.44 -18.61 -2.11
C ARG A 11 -4.93 -17.58 -1.11
N HIS A 12 -5.82 -17.10 -0.25
CA HIS A 12 -5.49 -16.19 0.83
C HIS A 12 -5.80 -16.80 2.21
N ARG A 13 -5.21 -16.22 3.25
CA ARG A 13 -5.57 -16.45 4.66
C ARG A 13 -5.62 -15.11 5.39
N VAL A 14 -6.63 -14.95 6.24
CA VAL A 14 -6.86 -13.72 7.01
C VAL A 14 -6.41 -13.95 8.45
N ASN A 15 -5.50 -13.09 8.94
CA ASN A 15 -5.20 -12.98 10.36
C ASN A 15 -6.08 -11.88 10.96
N ARG A 16 -7.11 -12.25 11.73
CA ARG A 16 -8.04 -11.29 12.35
C ARG A 16 -7.42 -10.55 13.55
N GLN A 17 -6.44 -11.13 14.22
CA GLN A 17 -5.78 -10.48 15.37
C GLN A 17 -4.92 -9.30 14.90
N GLU A 18 -4.18 -9.50 13.81
CA GLU A 18 -3.31 -8.48 13.24
C GLU A 18 -4.00 -7.64 12.15
N SER A 19 -5.21 -8.02 11.73
CA SER A 19 -5.89 -7.45 10.56
C SER A 19 -5.04 -7.46 9.29
N THR A 20 -4.33 -8.57 9.06
CA THR A 20 -3.45 -8.78 7.91
C THR A 20 -3.93 -9.94 7.03
N VAL A 21 -3.52 -9.92 5.76
CA VAL A 21 -3.79 -11.00 4.81
C VAL A 21 -2.46 -11.52 4.25
N LYS A 22 -2.36 -12.84 4.12
CA LYS A 22 -1.27 -13.49 3.38
C LYS A 22 -1.83 -14.31 2.24
N PHE A 23 -1.03 -14.49 1.20
CA PHE A 23 -1.38 -15.20 -0.01
C PHE A 23 -0.41 -16.34 -0.26
N LEU A 24 -0.92 -17.48 -0.70
CA LEU A 24 -0.10 -18.52 -1.29
C LEU A 24 0.13 -18.13 -2.75
N VAL A 25 1.38 -17.85 -3.09
CA VAL A 25 1.81 -17.34 -4.40
C VAL A 25 2.46 -18.46 -5.20
N GLU A 26 2.09 -18.55 -6.46
CA GLU A 26 2.81 -19.29 -7.49
C GLU A 26 3.61 -18.29 -8.33
N TRP A 27 4.91 -18.56 -8.47
CA TRP A 27 5.88 -17.68 -9.10
C TRP A 27 6.10 -18.09 -10.54
N THR A 28 6.47 -17.15 -11.41
CA THR A 28 6.80 -17.46 -12.82
C THR A 28 8.13 -18.19 -13.00
N ASP A 29 8.98 -18.17 -11.97
CA ASP A 29 10.24 -18.91 -11.92
C ASP A 29 10.07 -20.24 -11.19
N ASP A 30 11.13 -21.05 -11.14
CA ASP A 30 11.12 -22.34 -10.45
C ASP A 30 11.06 -22.22 -8.91
N THR A 31 10.72 -21.06 -8.35
CA THR A 31 10.60 -20.87 -6.91
C THR A 31 9.38 -21.63 -6.38
N PRO A 32 9.54 -22.45 -5.33
CA PRO A 32 8.42 -23.11 -4.69
C PRO A 32 7.37 -22.12 -4.20
N ARG A 33 6.09 -22.54 -4.24
CA ARG A 33 4.99 -21.72 -3.73
C ARG A 33 5.26 -21.27 -2.29
N SER A 34 5.08 -19.99 -2.02
CA SER A 34 5.36 -19.39 -0.72
C SER A 34 4.20 -18.54 -0.22
N TRP A 35 4.15 -18.33 1.10
CA TRP A 35 3.17 -17.46 1.72
C TRP A 35 3.69 -16.04 1.87
N GLU A 36 3.16 -15.12 1.07
CA GLU A 36 3.59 -13.73 1.04
C GLU A 36 2.57 -12.79 1.68
N ALA A 37 3.06 -11.65 2.19
CA ALA A 37 2.22 -10.60 2.75
C ALA A 37 1.51 -9.81 1.65
N GLU A 38 0.25 -9.41 1.91
CA GLU A 38 -0.54 -8.57 1.01
C GLU A 38 0.20 -7.27 0.59
N GLU A 39 0.89 -6.63 1.54
CA GLU A 39 1.69 -5.42 1.30
C GLU A 39 2.88 -5.67 0.34
N TYR A 40 3.55 -6.82 0.47
CA TYR A 40 4.65 -7.17 -0.42
C TYR A 40 4.14 -7.38 -1.85
N LEU A 41 3.01 -8.08 -2.00
CA LEU A 41 2.39 -8.29 -3.32
C LEU A 41 1.92 -6.99 -3.95
N GLN A 42 1.35 -6.07 -3.16
CA GLN A 42 0.97 -4.75 -3.64
C GLN A 42 2.17 -3.91 -4.13
N THR A 43 3.38 -4.21 -3.62
CA THR A 43 4.61 -3.55 -4.03
C THR A 43 5.14 -4.10 -5.35
N ILE A 44 5.14 -5.43 -5.53
CA ILE A 44 5.74 -6.07 -6.71
C ILE A 44 4.77 -6.16 -7.90
N ASP A 45 3.50 -6.48 -7.64
CA ASP A 45 2.47 -6.58 -8.66
C ASP A 45 1.09 -6.21 -8.07
N PRO A 46 0.80 -4.91 -7.96
CA PRO A 46 -0.50 -4.44 -7.48
C PRO A 46 -1.65 -4.87 -8.40
N LYS A 47 -1.39 -5.10 -9.69
CA LYS A 47 -2.45 -5.44 -10.66
C LYS A 47 -2.97 -6.85 -10.40
N ALA A 48 -2.08 -7.82 -10.20
CA ALA A 48 -2.48 -9.18 -9.84
C ALA A 48 -3.28 -9.21 -8.52
N LEU A 49 -2.81 -8.46 -7.51
CA LEU A 49 -3.48 -8.37 -6.22
C LEU A 49 -4.90 -7.78 -6.31
N TYR A 50 -5.07 -6.64 -7.00
CA TYR A 50 -6.39 -6.00 -7.10
C TYR A 50 -7.36 -6.83 -7.93
N SER A 51 -6.88 -7.46 -9.01
CA SER A 51 -7.71 -8.35 -9.85
C SER A 51 -8.22 -9.54 -9.04
N TYR A 52 -7.35 -10.16 -8.22
CA TYR A 52 -7.74 -11.26 -7.33
C TYR A 52 -8.87 -10.86 -6.38
N TRP A 53 -8.82 -9.65 -5.81
CA TRP A 53 -9.87 -9.15 -4.93
C TRP A 53 -11.14 -8.80 -5.67
N GLU A 54 -11.04 -8.13 -6.83
CA GLU A 54 -12.18 -7.74 -7.66
C GLU A 54 -13.02 -8.94 -8.08
N GLU A 55 -12.37 -10.02 -8.55
CA GLU A 55 -13.02 -11.29 -8.92
C GLU A 55 -13.83 -11.93 -7.77
N ARG A 56 -13.54 -11.57 -6.52
CA ARG A 56 -14.16 -12.12 -5.31
C ARG A 56 -15.11 -11.13 -4.63
N GLY A 57 -15.48 -10.04 -5.32
CA GLY A 57 -16.39 -9.01 -4.80
C GLY A 57 -15.71 -7.95 -3.94
N GLY A 58 -14.38 -7.84 -4.01
CA GLY A 58 -13.57 -6.86 -3.30
C GLY A 58 -12.98 -7.37 -1.98
N ARG A 59 -11.85 -6.76 -1.58
CA ARG A 59 -11.11 -7.12 -0.36
C ARG A 59 -11.98 -7.12 0.89
N ASP A 60 -12.76 -6.07 1.08
CA ASP A 60 -13.55 -5.87 2.31
C ASP A 60 -14.65 -6.93 2.44
N HIS A 61 -15.29 -7.28 1.32
CA HIS A 61 -16.30 -8.32 1.27
C HIS A 61 -15.74 -9.68 1.71
N VAL A 62 -14.56 -10.03 1.19
CA VAL A 62 -13.92 -11.33 1.41
C VAL A 62 -13.29 -11.43 2.80
N THR A 63 -12.57 -10.39 3.24
CA THR A 63 -11.79 -10.43 4.47
C THR A 63 -12.60 -10.09 5.72
N ARG A 64 -13.63 -9.24 5.55
CA ARG A 64 -14.46 -8.67 6.63
C ARG A 64 -13.63 -7.99 7.74
N LEU A 65 -12.44 -7.49 7.40
CA LEU A 65 -11.60 -6.73 8.32
C LEU A 65 -12.18 -5.33 8.52
N GLN A 66 -12.09 -4.82 9.75
CA GLN A 66 -12.55 -3.47 10.12
C GLN A 66 -11.38 -2.51 10.35
N GLN A 67 -10.16 -3.05 10.41
CA GLN A 67 -8.93 -2.28 10.58
C GLN A 67 -8.04 -2.49 9.35
N PHE A 68 -7.36 -1.42 8.97
CA PHE A 68 -6.54 -1.35 7.77
C PHE A 68 -5.17 -0.76 8.10
N HIS A 69 -4.16 -1.28 7.42
CA HIS A 69 -2.79 -0.81 7.53
C HIS A 69 -2.50 0.18 6.41
N VAL A 70 -1.76 1.25 6.73
CA VAL A 70 -1.33 2.23 5.73
C VAL A 70 -0.25 1.57 4.87
N PHE A 71 -0.50 1.46 3.57
CA PHE A 71 0.51 1.04 2.61
C PHE A 71 1.50 2.18 2.31
N LYS A 72 0.96 3.37 2.00
CA LYS A 72 1.79 4.57 1.81
C LYS A 72 0.99 5.85 1.94
N VAL A 73 1.67 6.91 2.38
CA VAL A 73 1.18 8.27 2.27
C VAL A 73 1.49 8.82 0.88
N LYS A 74 0.45 9.34 0.21
CA LYS A 74 0.52 9.91 -1.14
C LYS A 74 0.71 11.42 -1.13
N SER A 75 0.03 12.12 -0.24
CA SER A 75 0.11 13.58 -0.13
C SER A 75 -0.30 14.05 1.25
N LYS A 76 0.00 15.32 1.54
CA LYS A 76 -0.43 16.05 2.74
C LYS A 76 -1.17 17.30 2.30
N GLY A 77 -2.21 17.67 3.02
CA GLY A 77 -3.03 18.83 2.68
C GLY A 77 -3.97 19.23 3.80
N TRP A 78 -4.57 20.41 3.64
CA TRP A 78 -5.63 20.86 4.54
C TRP A 78 -6.96 20.26 4.11
N LYS A 79 -7.63 19.54 5.02
CA LYS A 79 -8.93 18.89 4.79
C LYS A 79 -9.78 19.00 6.04
N ARG A 80 -11.05 19.36 5.87
CA ARG A 80 -12.05 19.42 6.96
C ARG A 80 -11.58 20.20 8.20
N GLY A 81 -10.81 21.27 8.00
CA GLY A 81 -10.35 22.13 9.09
C GLY A 81 -9.07 21.68 9.81
N GLU A 82 -8.39 20.66 9.32
CA GLU A 82 -7.11 20.21 9.88
C GLU A 82 -6.11 19.74 8.81
N TRP A 83 -4.85 19.55 9.23
CA TRP A 83 -3.86 18.88 8.39
C TRP A 83 -4.19 17.39 8.31
N ALA A 84 -4.22 16.86 7.08
CA ALA A 84 -4.51 15.46 6.81
C ALA A 84 -3.50 14.88 5.81
N TYR A 85 -3.37 13.55 5.84
CA TYR A 85 -2.62 12.77 4.86
C TYR A 85 -3.57 12.00 3.96
N ASN A 86 -3.29 11.95 2.66
CA ASN A 86 -3.98 11.02 1.76
C ASN A 86 -3.28 9.66 1.81
N CYS A 87 -3.94 8.68 2.40
CA CYS A 87 -3.40 7.36 2.67
C CYS A 87 -3.90 6.35 1.64
N GLN A 88 -2.97 5.57 1.08
CA GLN A 88 -3.30 4.32 0.42
C GLN A 88 -3.22 3.18 1.44
N TRP A 89 -4.17 2.26 1.35
CA TRP A 89 -4.34 1.14 2.27
C TRP A 89 -3.78 -0.16 1.68
N VAL A 90 -3.27 -1.03 2.56
CA VAL A 90 -2.79 -2.37 2.17
C VAL A 90 -3.95 -3.16 1.56
N GLY A 91 -3.71 -3.70 0.36
CA GLY A 91 -4.72 -4.44 -0.40
C GLY A 91 -5.70 -3.60 -1.21
N CYS A 92 -5.66 -2.28 -1.10
CA CYS A 92 -6.61 -1.39 -1.76
C CYS A 92 -5.98 -0.56 -2.91
N PRO A 93 -6.68 -0.45 -4.06
CA PRO A 93 -6.22 0.38 -5.17
C PRO A 93 -6.22 1.88 -4.85
N PRO A 94 -5.43 2.71 -5.56
CA PRO A 94 -5.29 4.14 -5.26
C PRO A 94 -6.58 4.96 -5.31
N ASN A 95 -7.59 4.51 -6.04
CA ASN A 95 -8.90 5.18 -6.11
C ASN A 95 -9.72 5.02 -4.81
N GLN A 96 -9.31 4.13 -3.90
CA GLN A 96 -9.89 3.95 -2.57
C GLN A 96 -9.09 4.67 -1.47
N ASN A 97 -8.13 5.52 -1.84
CA ASN A 97 -7.40 6.31 -0.86
C ASN A 97 -8.33 7.24 -0.09
N THR A 98 -8.08 7.40 1.20
CA THR A 98 -8.84 8.32 2.04
C THR A 98 -7.93 9.39 2.65
N TRP A 99 -8.54 10.52 3.02
CA TRP A 99 -7.84 11.57 3.76
C TRP A 99 -8.03 11.34 5.25
N GLU A 100 -6.94 11.12 5.96
CA GLU A 100 -6.92 10.79 7.38
C GLU A 100 -6.26 11.91 8.19
N PRO A 101 -6.78 12.25 9.38
CA PRO A 101 -6.19 13.23 10.27
C PRO A 101 -4.69 13.01 10.51
N LYS A 102 -3.89 14.09 10.47
CA LYS A 102 -2.44 14.03 10.68
C LYS A 102 -2.09 13.32 11.98
N ALA A 103 -2.79 13.63 13.08
CA ALA A 103 -2.53 13.03 14.38
C ALA A 103 -2.76 11.51 14.39
N LYS A 104 -3.84 11.04 13.75
CA LYS A 104 -4.16 9.61 13.62
C LYS A 104 -3.06 8.85 12.90
N ILE A 105 -2.58 9.38 11.77
CA ILE A 105 -1.56 8.69 10.97
C ILE A 105 -0.18 8.75 11.62
N LEU A 106 0.19 9.85 12.27
CA LEU A 106 1.44 9.92 13.04
C LEU A 106 1.47 8.90 14.17
N SER A 107 0.33 8.64 14.82
CA SER A 107 0.23 7.64 15.88
C SER A 107 0.29 6.22 15.35
N ASN A 108 -0.39 5.92 14.24
CA ASN A 108 -0.59 4.55 13.77
C ASN A 108 0.44 4.08 12.74
N ALA A 109 1.00 5.00 11.94
CA ALA A 109 1.90 4.68 10.83
C ALA A 109 3.01 5.75 10.67
N PRO A 110 3.81 6.01 11.73
CA PRO A 110 4.86 7.03 11.68
C PRO A 110 5.90 6.76 10.58
N ALA A 111 6.22 5.48 10.32
CA ALA A 111 7.14 5.09 9.25
C ALA A 111 6.64 5.51 7.86
N ALA A 112 5.35 5.31 7.56
CA ALA A 112 4.77 5.71 6.27
C ALA A 112 4.79 7.23 6.06
N VAL A 113 4.73 8.01 7.15
CA VAL A 113 4.89 9.47 7.11
C VAL A 113 6.35 9.84 6.84
N ALA A 114 7.30 9.25 7.57
CA ALA A 114 8.73 9.51 7.37
C ALA A 114 9.17 9.22 5.93
N ASP A 115 8.72 8.09 5.36
CA ASP A 115 8.97 7.72 3.97
C ASP A 115 8.41 8.75 2.98
N TRP A 116 7.23 9.31 3.27
CA TRP A 116 6.63 10.36 2.44
C TRP A 116 7.40 11.68 2.55
N GLU A 117 7.78 12.08 3.76
CA GLU A 117 8.55 13.31 3.99
C GLU A 117 9.92 13.24 3.28
N ALA A 118 10.61 12.10 3.34
CA ALA A 118 11.86 11.88 2.62
C ALA A 118 11.67 11.98 1.09
N ARG A 119 10.62 11.35 0.55
CA ARG A 119 10.29 11.44 -0.89
C ARG A 119 9.93 12.85 -1.32
N GLU A 120 9.19 13.59 -0.51
CA GLU A 120 8.83 14.98 -0.81
C GLU A 120 10.02 15.91 -0.74
N ALA A 121 10.90 15.76 0.26
CA ALA A 121 12.13 16.53 0.35
C ALA A 121 13.01 16.31 -0.89
N ALA A 122 13.19 15.05 -1.31
CA ALA A 122 13.92 14.71 -2.53
C ALA A 122 13.26 15.30 -3.78
N ARG A 123 11.93 15.28 -3.87
CA ARG A 123 11.18 15.89 -4.99
C ARG A 123 11.40 17.40 -5.05
N GLN A 124 11.31 18.09 -3.91
CA GLN A 124 11.51 19.54 -3.84
C GLN A 124 12.95 19.93 -4.18
N ALA A 125 13.94 19.17 -3.71
CA ALA A 125 15.34 19.38 -4.08
C ALA A 125 15.56 19.26 -5.60
N LYS A 126 14.98 18.23 -6.25
CA LYS A 126 15.04 18.07 -7.72
C LYS A 126 14.38 19.23 -8.46
N VAL A 127 13.24 19.71 -7.98
CA VAL A 127 12.53 20.86 -8.58
C VAL A 127 13.36 22.14 -8.45
N ALA A 128 13.96 22.40 -7.28
CA ALA A 128 14.82 23.56 -7.06
C ALA A 128 16.06 23.52 -7.96
N ALA A 129 16.72 22.36 -8.08
CA ALA A 129 17.88 22.20 -8.96
C ALA A 129 17.54 22.47 -10.43
N LYS A 130 16.39 21.98 -10.91
CA LYS A 130 15.92 22.24 -12.29
C LYS A 130 15.65 23.72 -12.53
N LYS A 131 15.13 24.44 -11.53
CA LYS A 131 14.85 25.87 -11.63
C LYS A 131 16.12 26.74 -11.60
N ALA A 132 17.16 26.31 -10.92
CA ALA A 132 18.43 27.04 -10.84
C ALA A 132 19.34 26.85 -12.08
N GLY A 133 19.14 25.77 -12.85
CA GLY A 133 19.90 25.48 -14.07
C GLY A 133 19.24 25.95 -15.37
N ASN A 134 18.16 26.71 -15.30
CA ASN A 134 17.36 27.19 -16.43
C ASN A 134 17.09 28.69 -16.28
#